data_AF-E9HXZ5-F1
#
_entry.id   AF-E9HXZ5-F1
#
_cell.length_a   1.000
_cell.length_b   1.000
_cell.length_c   1.000
_cell.angle_alpha   90.00
_cell.angle_beta   90.00
_cell.angle_gamma   90.00
#
_symmetry.space_group_name_H-M   'P 1'
#
loop_
_entity.id
_entity.type
_entity.pdbx_description
1 polymer ?
#
loop_
_entity_poly.entity_id
_entity_poly.type
_entity_poly.pdbx_seq_one_letter_code
_entity_poly.pdbx_strand_id
1 'polypeptide(L)'
;MAEDIATFTIDQCRGRQKVLRQKITGCCTRMRKVITNKLSRREATRLLDEARTLLGDSGPINDRLLELLEEAEGEQQQESFLRYGGDVDTVADEVAAYISSREGDEASVPGWDPADPE
;
A
#
# COMPACT_ATOMS: atom_id res chain seq x y z
N MET A 1 -14.16 -18.45 -0.95
CA MET A 1 -14.81 -18.29 -2.26
C MET A 1 -14.47 -16.89 -2.72
N ALA A 2 -13.65 -16.72 -3.75
CA ALA A 2 -13.49 -15.41 -4.36
C ALA A 2 -14.84 -15.07 -5.01
N GLU A 3 -15.53 -14.05 -4.50
CA GLU A 3 -16.72 -13.55 -5.16
C GLU A 3 -16.35 -13.10 -6.57
N ASP A 4 -17.13 -13.52 -7.57
CA ASP A 4 -16.87 -13.19 -8.96
C ASP A 4 -17.15 -11.70 -9.19
N ILE A 5 -16.09 -10.90 -9.29
CA ILE A 5 -16.14 -9.44 -9.46
C ILE A 5 -16.94 -9.05 -10.70
N ALA A 6 -16.97 -9.90 -11.73
CA ALA A 6 -17.77 -9.66 -12.94
C ALA A 6 -19.27 -9.55 -12.66
N THR A 7 -19.76 -10.11 -11.54
CA THR A 7 -21.17 -10.05 -11.15
C THR A 7 -21.54 -8.84 -10.30
N PHE A 8 -20.56 -8.03 -9.91
CA PHE A 8 -20.82 -6.89 -9.02
C PHE A 8 -21.58 -5.77 -9.72
N THR A 9 -22.48 -5.16 -8.94
CA THR A 9 -23.15 -3.91 -9.30
C THR A 9 -22.22 -2.72 -9.08
N ILE A 10 -22.56 -1.58 -9.68
CA ILE A 10 -21.83 -0.31 -9.49
C ILE A 10 -21.67 0.03 -8.00
N ASP A 11 -22.75 -0.11 -7.21
CA ASP A 11 -22.71 0.22 -5.78
C ASP A 11 -21.79 -0.72 -4.98
N GLN A 12 -21.78 -2.01 -5.32
CA GLN A 12 -20.88 -2.98 -4.70
C GLN A 12 -19.41 -2.66 -5.03
N CYS A 13 -19.12 -2.34 -6.30
CA CYS A 13 -17.79 -1.94 -6.72
C CYS A 13 -17.34 -0.64 -6.03
N ARG A 14 -18.18 0.40 -6.03
CA ARG A 14 -17.90 1.69 -5.36
C ARG A 14 -17.66 1.50 -3.86
N GLY A 15 -18.48 0.68 -3.20
CA GLY A 15 -18.33 0.34 -1.78
C GLY A 15 -16.99 -0.33 -1.48
N ARG A 16 -16.62 -1.36 -2.25
CA ARG A 16 -15.35 -2.07 -2.08
C ARG A 16 -14.15 -1.19 -2.40
N GLN A 17 -14.22 -0.41 -3.48
CA GLN A 17 -13.15 0.50 -3.86
C GLN A 17 -12.91 1.58 -2.80
N LYS A 18 -13.98 2.13 -2.20
CA LYS A 18 -13.86 3.08 -1.09
C LYS A 18 -13.07 2.48 0.07
N VAL A 19 -13.36 1.24 0.45
CA VAL A 19 -12.65 0.54 1.53
C VAL A 19 -11.18 0.32 1.18
N LEU A 20 -10.87 -0.14 -0.04
CA LEU A 20 -9.49 -0.34 -0.48
C LEU A 20 -8.71 0.97 -0.50
N ARG A 21 -9.28 2.05 -1.05
CA ARG A 21 -8.69 3.39 -1.04
C ARG A 21 -8.37 3.87 0.37
N GLN A 22 -9.29 3.70 1.32
CA GLN A 22 -9.04 4.04 2.73
C GLN A 22 -7.86 3.25 3.33
N LYS A 23 -7.77 1.95 3.04
CA LYS A 23 -6.66 1.12 3.51
C LYS A 23 -5.32 1.53 2.88
N ILE A 24 -5.29 1.82 1.57
CA ILE A 24 -4.09 2.30 0.87
C ILE A 24 -3.61 3.61 1.49
N THR A 25 -4.50 4.60 1.64
CA THR A 25 -4.17 5.87 2.31
C THR A 25 -3.67 5.66 3.74
N GLY A 26 -4.29 4.73 4.47
CA GLY A 26 -3.85 4.35 5.82
C GLY A 26 -2.45 3.74 5.85
N CYS A 27 -2.09 2.90 4.88
CA CYS A 27 -0.73 2.36 4.74
C CYS A 27 0.28 3.46 4.43
N CYS A 28 0.00 4.32 3.45
CA CYS A 28 0.85 5.45 3.09
C CYS A 28 1.10 6.39 4.28
N THR A 29 0.04 6.72 5.03
CA THR A 29 0.16 7.57 6.22
C THR A 29 0.99 6.92 7.32
N ARG A 30 0.80 5.62 7.57
CA ARG A 30 1.59 4.87 8.57
C ARG A 30 3.06 4.75 8.15
N MET A 31 3.35 4.50 6.87
CA MET A 31 4.72 4.46 6.35
C MET A 31 5.44 5.78 6.56
N ARG A 32 4.82 6.90 6.17
CA ARG A 32 5.40 8.23 6.41
C ARG A 32 5.69 8.48 7.89
N LYS A 33 4.82 8.05 8.81
CA LYS A 33 5.10 8.12 10.25
C LYS A 33 6.28 7.24 10.67
N VAL A 34 6.42 6.04 10.12
CA VAL A 34 7.56 5.15 10.38
C VAL A 34 8.86 5.80 9.91
N ILE A 35 8.87 6.38 8.70
CA ILE A 35 10.03 7.06 8.12
C ILE A 35 10.40 8.31 8.93
N THR A 36 9.46 9.22 9.15
CA THR A 36 9.69 10.49 9.86
C THR A 36 10.18 10.26 11.29
N ASN A 37 9.62 9.27 11.99
CA ASN A 37 10.03 8.95 13.37
C ASN A 37 11.19 7.95 13.44
N LYS A 38 11.80 7.59 12.30
CA LYS A 38 12.93 6.65 12.18
C LYS A 38 12.70 5.31 12.90
N LEU A 39 11.48 4.77 12.77
CA LEU A 39 11.05 3.51 13.39
C LEU A 39 11.51 2.27 12.59
N SER A 40 10.85 1.13 12.77
CA SER A 40 11.25 -0.16 12.18
C SER A 40 11.26 -0.17 10.64
N ARG A 41 12.41 -0.53 10.03
CA ARG A 41 12.55 -0.80 8.58
C ARG A 41 11.67 -1.94 8.12
N ARG A 42 11.53 -2.98 8.95
CA ARG A 42 10.66 -4.13 8.66
C ARG A 42 9.21 -3.70 8.59
N GLU A 43 8.78 -2.79 9.46
CA GLU A 43 7.41 -2.27 9.43
C GLU A 43 7.17 -1.39 8.19
N ALA A 44 8.12 -0.54 7.80
CA ALA A 44 8.03 0.23 6.56
C ALA A 44 7.85 -0.68 5.34
N THR A 45 8.65 -1.75 5.25
CA THR A 45 8.58 -2.72 4.15
C THR A 45 7.25 -3.47 4.16
N ARG A 46 6.81 -3.96 5.34
CA ARG A 46 5.53 -4.66 5.49
C ARG A 46 4.34 -3.80 5.06
N LEU A 47 4.33 -2.53 5.43
CA LEU A 47 3.27 -1.60 5.05
C LEU A 47 3.28 -1.27 3.55
N LEU A 48 4.46 -1.27 2.92
CA LEU A 48 4.59 -1.08 1.47
C LEU A 48 4.02 -2.29 0.72
N ASP A 49 4.35 -3.51 1.16
CA ASP A 49 3.81 -4.74 0.57
C ASP A 49 2.28 -4.83 0.75
N GLU A 50 1.77 -4.41 1.91
CA GLU A 50 0.33 -4.31 2.18
C GLU A 50 -0.34 -3.31 1.21
N ALA A 51 0.26 -2.12 1.00
CA ALA A 51 -0.26 -1.12 0.07
C ALA A 51 -0.28 -1.62 -1.38
N ARG A 52 0.79 -2.31 -1.83
CA ARG A 52 0.88 -2.91 -3.17
C ARG A 52 -0.16 -4.01 -3.38
N THR A 53 -0.37 -4.85 -2.37
CA THR A 53 -1.41 -5.89 -2.42
C THR A 53 -2.79 -5.26 -2.56
N LEU A 54 -3.10 -4.25 -1.74
CA LEU A 54 -4.39 -3.54 -1.80
C LEU A 54 -4.61 -2.81 -3.14
N LEU A 55 -3.55 -2.26 -3.73
CA LEU A 55 -3.60 -1.64 -5.06
C LEU A 55 -3.90 -2.70 -6.12
N GLY A 56 -3.22 -3.86 -6.06
CA GLY A 56 -3.50 -5.01 -6.93
C GLY A 56 -4.94 -5.50 -6.82
N ASP A 57 -5.46 -5.63 -5.60
CA ASP A 57 -6.86 -6.01 -5.34
C ASP A 57 -7.86 -4.97 -5.87
N SER A 58 -7.44 -3.71 -5.98
CA SER A 58 -8.29 -2.64 -6.49
C SER A 58 -8.37 -2.59 -8.02
N GLY A 59 -7.42 -3.20 -8.73
CA GLY A 59 -7.36 -3.24 -10.20
C GLY A 59 -8.61 -3.87 -10.83
N PRO A 60 -8.95 -5.14 -10.50
CA PRO A 60 -10.13 -5.80 -11.05
C PRO A 60 -11.45 -5.07 -10.73
N ILE A 61 -11.54 -4.41 -9.57
CA ILE A 61 -12.71 -3.59 -9.20
C ILE A 61 -12.77 -2.32 -10.05
N ASN A 62 -11.63 -1.70 -10.33
CA ASN A 62 -11.55 -0.55 -11.21
C ASN A 62 -11.95 -0.93 -12.65
N ASP A 63 -11.42 -2.03 -13.19
CA ASP A 63 -11.78 -2.52 -14.52
C ASP A 63 -13.29 -2.76 -14.63
N ARG A 64 -13.88 -3.39 -13.62
CA ARG A 64 -15.33 -3.60 -13.57
C ARG A 64 -16.13 -2.29 -13.49
N LEU A 65 -15.62 -1.28 -12.79
CA LEU A 65 -16.26 0.04 -12.79
C LEU A 65 -16.19 0.69 -14.17
N LEU A 66 -15.07 0.60 -14.88
CA LEU A 66 -14.95 1.15 -16.23
C LEU A 66 -15.91 0.50 -17.23
N GLU A 67 -16.23 -0.78 -17.06
CA GLU A 67 -17.24 -1.47 -17.87
C GLU A 67 -18.68 -0.99 -17.59
N LEU A 68 -18.95 -0.50 -16.39
CA LEU A 68 -20.29 -0.17 -15.92
C LEU A 68 -20.62 1.33 -15.98
N LEU A 69 -19.59 2.18 -15.98
CA LEU A 69 -19.73 3.63 -15.98
C LEU A 69 -19.85 4.18 -17.40
N GLU A 70 -20.51 5.32 -17.53
CA GLU A 70 -20.45 6.12 -18.76
C GLU A 70 -19.03 6.65 -18.98
N GLU A 71 -18.65 6.94 -20.22
CA GLU A 71 -17.29 7.30 -20.62
C GLU A 71 -16.67 8.42 -19.76
N ALA A 72 -17.40 9.51 -19.54
CA ALA A 72 -16.92 10.64 -18.74
C ALA A 72 -16.72 10.29 -17.25
N GLU A 73 -17.56 9.41 -16.67
CA GLU A 73 -17.38 8.90 -15.32
C GLU A 73 -16.23 7.90 -15.26
N GLY A 74 -16.06 7.08 -16.30
CA GLY A 74 -14.97 6.13 -16.47
C GLY A 74 -13.60 6.80 -16.53
N GLU A 75 -13.46 7.91 -17.26
CA GLU A 75 -12.23 8.69 -17.32
C GLU A 75 -11.81 9.21 -15.93
N GLN A 76 -12.75 9.82 -15.20
CA GLN A 76 -12.51 10.30 -13.83
C GLN A 76 -12.16 9.16 -12.87
N GLN A 77 -12.83 8.02 -13.05
CA GLN A 77 -12.58 6.81 -12.28
C GLN A 77 -11.16 6.28 -12.51
N GLN A 78 -10.73 6.23 -13.77
CA GLN A 78 -9.39 5.79 -14.16
C GLN A 78 -8.31 6.77 -13.67
N GLU A 79 -8.53 8.08 -13.82
CA GLU A 79 -7.62 9.10 -13.29
C GLU A 79 -7.42 8.92 -11.77
N SER A 80 -8.52 8.72 -11.03
CA SER A 80 -8.44 8.50 -9.59
C SER A 80 -7.66 7.22 -9.27
N PHE A 81 -7.81 6.14 -10.03
CA PHE A 81 -7.06 4.90 -9.80
C PHE A 81 -5.55 5.10 -10.03
N LEU A 82 -5.18 5.76 -11.12
CA LEU A 82 -3.78 6.08 -11.44
C LEU A 82 -3.13 6.95 -10.37
N ARG A 83 -3.87 7.90 -9.78
CA ARG A 83 -3.38 8.72 -8.67
C ARG A 83 -2.99 7.87 -7.45
N TYR A 84 -3.80 6.87 -7.09
CA TYR A 84 -3.44 5.95 -5.98
C TYR A 84 -2.21 5.10 -6.31
N GLY A 85 -2.03 4.72 -7.57
CA GLY A 85 -0.79 4.09 -8.04
C GLY A 85 0.43 4.99 -7.81
N GLY A 86 0.36 6.24 -8.29
CA GLY A 86 1.43 7.22 -8.11
C GLY A 86 1.72 7.56 -6.64
N ASP A 87 0.71 7.61 -5.78
CA ASP A 87 0.88 7.79 -4.34
C ASP A 87 1.67 6.62 -3.71
N VAL A 88 1.37 5.38 -4.10
CA VAL A 88 2.08 4.17 -3.64
C VAL A 88 3.51 4.16 -4.15
N ASP A 89 3.75 4.51 -5.42
CA ASP A 89 5.09 4.59 -6.01
C ASP A 89 5.94 5.66 -5.30
N THR A 90 5.36 6.84 -5.04
CA THR A 90 6.04 7.91 -4.30
C THR A 90 6.49 7.43 -2.91
N VAL A 91 5.60 6.75 -2.18
CA VAL A 91 5.96 6.22 -0.86
C VAL A 91 6.94 5.04 -0.97
N ALA A 92 6.92 4.27 -2.05
CA ALA A 92 7.92 3.24 -2.30
C ALA A 92 9.33 3.82 -2.42
N ASP A 93 9.47 4.95 -3.13
CA ASP A 93 10.73 5.68 -3.24
C ASP A 93 11.18 6.24 -1.88
N GLU A 94 10.25 6.79 -1.08
CA GLU A 94 10.53 7.24 0.28
C GLU A 94 11.04 6.08 1.18
N VAL A 95 10.42 4.91 1.08
CA VAL A 95 10.82 3.70 1.83
C VAL A 95 12.19 3.20 1.37
N ALA A 96 12.45 3.18 0.07
CA ALA A 96 13.75 2.77 -0.48
C ALA A 96 14.87 3.69 0.03
N ALA A 97 14.68 5.01 -0.06
CA ALA A 97 15.61 6.00 0.48
C ALA A 97 15.82 5.83 1.99
N TYR A 98 14.73 5.60 2.75
CA TYR A 98 14.80 5.36 4.18
C TYR A 98 15.64 4.12 4.53
N ILE A 99 15.42 2.99 3.83
CA ILE A 99 16.17 1.75 4.05
C ILE A 99 17.66 1.96 3.76
N SER A 100 18.00 2.56 2.61
CA SER A 100 19.38 2.81 2.22
C SER A 100 20.09 3.78 3.15
N SER A 101 19.42 4.83 3.65
CA SER A 101 19.99 5.76 4.63
C SER A 101 20.39 5.12 5.97
N ARG A 102 19.94 3.88 6.23
CA ARG A 102 20.22 3.11 7.44
C ARG A 102 21.06 1.86 7.17
N GLU A 103 21.60 1.72 5.96
CA GLU A 103 22.60 0.69 5.66
C GLU A 103 23.85 0.97 6.50
N GLY A 104 24.16 0.07 7.44
CA GLY A 104 25.25 0.23 8.40
C GLY A 104 24.82 0.48 9.85
N ASP A 105 23.54 0.77 10.09
CA ASP A 105 23.00 0.71 11.45
C ASP A 105 23.08 -0.75 11.94
N GLU A 106 23.88 -1.01 12.97
CA GLU A 106 23.90 -2.30 13.66
C GLU A 106 22.46 -2.67 14.02
N ALA A 107 22.10 -3.93 13.76
CA ALA A 107 20.87 -4.47 14.32
C ALA A 107 21.01 -4.33 15.85
N SER A 108 20.27 -3.41 16.47
CA SER A 108 20.09 -3.43 17.93
C SER A 108 19.33 -4.71 18.26
N VAL A 109 20.07 -5.81 18.36
CA VAL A 109 19.69 -6.98 19.13
C VAL A 109 20.22 -6.69 20.53
N PRO A 110 19.37 -6.34 21.51
CA PRO A 110 19.82 -6.30 22.88
C PRO A 110 20.15 -7.74 23.30
N GLY A 111 21.42 -8.01 23.62
CA GLY A 111 21.81 -9.18 24.41
C GLY A 111 22.31 -10.41 23.64
N TRP A 112 23.37 -10.27 22.83
CA TRP A 112 24.29 -11.40 22.65
C TRP A 112 25.71 -10.90 22.89
N ASP A 113 26.22 -11.21 24.08
CA ASP A 113 27.63 -11.04 24.40
C ASP A 113 28.32 -12.40 24.16
N PRO A 114 29.24 -12.53 23.18
CA PRO A 114 30.02 -13.73 22.97
C PRO A 114 31.00 -14.04 24.11
N ALA A 115 31.12 -13.16 25.11
CA ALA A 115 31.98 -13.32 26.28
C ALA A 115 31.25 -13.77 27.55
N ASP A 116 30.00 -14.25 27.47
CA ASP A 116 29.26 -14.84 28.59
C ASP A 116 29.38 -16.38 28.55
N PRO A 117 30.39 -16.99 29.20
CA PRO A 117 30.46 -18.44 29.34
C PRO A 117 29.48 -18.90 30.43
N GLU A 118 28.58 -19.84 30.08
CA GLU A 118 27.87 -20.68 31.06
C GLU A 118 28.84 -21.44 31.98
#